data_AF-A0A3S4MQS0-F1
#
_entry.id   AF-A0A3S4MQS0-F1
#
_cell.length_a   1.000
_cell.length_b   1.000
_cell.length_c   1.000
_cell.angle_alpha   90.00
_cell.angle_beta   90.00
_cell.angle_gamma   90.00
#
_symmetry.space_group_name_H-M   'P 1'
#
loop_
_entity.id
_entity.type
_entity.pdbx_description
1 polymer ?
#
loop_
_entity_poly.entity_id
_entity_poly.type
_entity_poly.pdbx_seq_one_letter_code
_entity_poly.pdbx_strand_id
1 'polypeptide(L)'
;MKKTILCGALLLSLSLSAQQKKEWCDFDNEQRVHQKQNGEIDEMIRNIRNKIISSNQNTASKNGSAYKIVNGVYEIPVVVHVIVPTGSGLGTAYNKTDAQIQAWLDRCNQMYAGTYQWAQGIPADFGTAATMPIKLVLAKRDPNCNATTGIVRYDGGTLAGYDTYGVKRNGANGVTTAQVKTIAPHWPEASYFNIYIMNKVDGGGQYGIMGWAGLPQNPDSSYESFMKSFVVTLQDDITLAHEFGHSMGLLHTFGNANAQPPQGDTTTNYCPATTNNCASDDDQVCDTERSRSLLNDFPAPTNNDMNYCSGANYQGVQYNMMNYTNPIAFKFTNGQHDRAALYFFLMKGALSTSLGATAPSAATPIGTPIAATCNPSGITTPSNYFVGPTLVKLGNINNASTGYWQSAANFYEDYTGASCLRATSTELAATGTHNLQINVSDSNNDVRVWIDYNNNGTFESSELVGSADNIVADPVTAIGTYSTTITAPASVVLNTPLRMRVLVDDENTNMTPCGQLMYGQVEDYTVKFVTNLGTSEVKADNGDLTIYPNPVATGDKIFIKAKNGKNLKVSISDMSGRLISAPSVTEEGNGVFKVDQQLEKGVYMIQVSNGKDSKSSKLIIK
;
A
#
# COMPACT_ATOMS: atom_id res chain seq x y z
N MET A 1 8.53 -62.60 -28.54
CA MET A 1 9.23 -62.32 -27.27
C MET A 1 9.76 -60.89 -27.35
N LYS A 2 9.03 -59.90 -26.82
CA LYS A 2 9.34 -59.12 -25.59
C LYS A 2 10.79 -58.58 -25.59
N LYS A 3 11.00 -57.28 -25.87
CA LYS A 3 11.21 -56.14 -24.91
C LYS A 3 12.28 -56.53 -23.86
N THR A 4 13.39 -55.80 -23.65
CA THR A 4 13.44 -54.46 -23.02
C THR A 4 14.92 -53.99 -22.97
N ILE A 5 15.26 -52.80 -23.49
CA ILE A 5 16.41 -52.00 -23.01
C ILE A 5 16.04 -50.52 -23.21
N LEU A 6 15.37 -49.91 -22.23
CA LEU A 6 15.25 -48.44 -22.14
C LEU A 6 14.82 -48.02 -20.71
N CYS A 7 15.66 -48.27 -19.70
CA CYS A 7 15.43 -47.80 -18.32
C CYS A 7 16.64 -47.10 -17.67
N GLY A 8 17.63 -46.65 -18.46
CA GLY A 8 18.85 -46.03 -17.92
C GLY A 8 18.84 -44.50 -17.82
N ALA A 9 18.03 -43.80 -18.61
CA ALA A 9 18.16 -42.34 -18.78
C ALA A 9 17.15 -41.50 -17.98
N LEU A 10 16.08 -42.10 -17.44
CA LEU A 10 15.01 -41.38 -16.72
C LEU A 10 15.22 -41.31 -15.19
N LEU A 11 16.12 -42.13 -14.63
CA LEU A 11 16.43 -42.14 -13.19
C LEU A 11 17.59 -41.22 -12.81
N LEU A 12 18.40 -40.79 -13.78
CA LEU A 12 19.50 -39.83 -13.58
C LEU A 12 19.04 -38.36 -13.68
N SER A 13 17.91 -38.07 -14.33
CA SER A 13 17.36 -36.71 -14.41
C SER A 13 16.57 -36.29 -13.17
N LEU A 14 16.04 -37.24 -12.40
CA LEU A 14 15.26 -36.97 -11.19
C LEU A 14 16.14 -36.78 -9.94
N SER A 15 17.33 -37.39 -9.91
CA SER A 15 18.30 -37.24 -8.81
C SER A 15 19.13 -35.95 -8.91
N LEU A 16 19.33 -35.41 -10.12
CA LEU A 16 19.98 -34.11 -10.31
C LEU A 16 19.09 -32.96 -9.79
N SER A 17 17.78 -33.01 -9.99
CA SER A 17 16.84 -31.99 -9.48
C SER A 17 16.75 -31.90 -7.95
N ALA A 18 17.12 -32.97 -7.23
CA ALA A 18 17.10 -33.03 -5.77
C ALA A 18 18.42 -32.51 -5.13
N GLN A 19 19.56 -32.64 -5.81
CA GLN A 19 20.86 -32.11 -5.35
C GLN A 19 21.09 -30.62 -5.67
N GLN A 20 20.14 -29.96 -6.34
CA GLN A 20 20.32 -28.65 -6.99
C GLN A 20 19.75 -27.44 -6.22
N LYS A 21 19.34 -27.61 -4.95
CA LYS A 21 18.57 -26.63 -4.16
C LYS A 21 19.31 -26.18 -2.90
N LYS A 22 20.56 -25.74 -3.01
CA LYS A 22 21.32 -25.22 -1.86
C LYS A 22 21.10 -23.70 -1.75
N GLU A 23 20.48 -23.25 -0.66
CA GLU A 23 20.24 -21.84 -0.27
C GLU A 23 19.44 -21.02 -1.29
N TRP A 24 18.10 -21.09 -1.24
CA TRP A 24 17.24 -20.28 -2.12
C TRP A 24 17.20 -18.80 -1.75
N CYS A 25 17.35 -18.49 -0.46
CA CYS A 25 17.27 -17.15 0.07
C CYS A 25 18.49 -16.90 0.99
N ASP A 26 19.05 -15.69 0.96
CA ASP A 26 20.17 -15.25 1.82
C ASP A 26 19.74 -14.18 2.84
N PHE A 27 18.44 -14.16 3.18
CA PHE A 27 17.83 -13.25 4.14
C PHE A 27 18.54 -13.25 5.49
N ASP A 28 18.77 -14.43 6.09
CA ASP A 28 19.35 -14.50 7.44
C ASP A 28 20.73 -13.86 7.49
N ASN A 29 21.53 -14.01 6.42
CA ASN A 29 22.82 -13.36 6.30
C ASN A 29 22.70 -11.84 6.13
N GLU A 30 21.72 -11.37 5.35
CA GLU A 30 21.40 -9.95 5.21
C GLU A 30 21.01 -9.33 6.56
N GLN A 31 20.23 -10.05 7.36
CA GLN A 31 19.78 -9.54 8.66
C GLN A 31 20.85 -9.58 9.74
N ARG A 32 21.94 -10.34 9.60
CA ARG A 32 23.00 -10.43 10.63
C ARG A 32 23.58 -9.07 11.02
N VAL A 33 23.76 -8.16 10.06
CA VAL A 33 24.30 -6.82 10.34
C VAL A 33 23.28 -5.90 11.02
N HIS A 34 22.00 -6.23 10.93
CA HIS A 34 20.88 -5.47 11.52
C HIS A 34 20.27 -6.16 12.76
N GLN A 35 20.76 -7.36 13.14
CA GLN A 35 20.12 -8.22 14.14
C GLN A 35 19.87 -7.51 15.48
N LYS A 36 20.83 -6.73 15.96
CA LYS A 36 20.68 -5.98 17.22
C LYS A 36 19.56 -4.95 17.13
N GLN A 37 19.59 -4.13 16.08
CA GLN A 37 18.59 -3.08 15.85
C GLN A 37 17.20 -3.69 15.65
N ASN A 38 17.11 -4.76 14.86
CA ASN A 38 15.86 -5.46 14.61
C ASN A 38 15.30 -6.09 15.89
N GLY A 39 16.16 -6.66 16.75
CA GLY A 39 15.75 -7.17 18.06
C GLY A 39 15.18 -6.10 18.99
N GLU A 40 15.81 -4.93 19.05
CA GLU A 40 15.33 -3.78 19.82
C GLU A 40 13.96 -3.29 19.30
N ILE A 41 13.76 -3.29 17.97
CA ILE A 41 12.50 -2.89 17.34
C ILE A 41 11.39 -3.93 17.55
N ASP A 42 11.71 -5.22 17.44
CA ASP A 42 10.78 -6.32 17.73
C ASP A 42 10.29 -6.26 19.19
N GLU A 43 11.20 -5.96 20.12
CA GLU A 43 10.87 -5.79 21.54
C GLU A 43 10.00 -4.55 21.77
N MET A 44 10.29 -3.44 21.09
CA MET A 44 9.43 -2.25 21.07
C MET A 44 8.01 -2.57 20.59
N ILE A 45 7.85 -3.21 19.42
CA ILE A 45 6.54 -3.56 18.86
C ILE A 45 5.79 -4.52 19.79
N ARG A 46 6.50 -5.48 20.39
CA ARG A 46 5.91 -6.39 21.39
C ARG A 46 5.44 -5.65 22.64
N ASN A 47 6.22 -4.69 23.13
CA ASN A 47 5.85 -3.87 24.29
C ASN A 47 4.62 -3.02 24.02
N ILE A 48 4.53 -2.38 22.84
CA ILE A 48 3.32 -1.68 22.38
C ILE A 48 2.12 -2.63 22.42
N ARG A 49 2.23 -3.80 21.78
CA ARG A 49 1.13 -4.78 21.73
C ARG A 49 0.70 -5.23 23.13
N ASN A 50 1.65 -5.56 24.00
CA ASN A 50 1.39 -6.01 25.36
C ASN A 50 0.73 -4.90 26.20
N LYS A 51 1.16 -3.64 26.04
CA LYS A 51 0.54 -2.48 26.68
C LYS A 51 -0.94 -2.39 26.28
N ILE A 52 -1.25 -2.46 24.98
CA ILE A 52 -2.64 -2.43 24.47
C ILE A 52 -3.47 -3.57 25.03
N ILE A 53 -2.95 -4.81 25.03
CA ILE A 53 -3.67 -5.97 25.57
C ILE A 53 -3.97 -5.75 27.06
N SER A 54 -2.98 -5.27 27.83
CA SER A 54 -3.14 -5.02 29.26
C SER A 54 -4.10 -3.87 29.57
N SER A 55 -4.13 -2.81 28.76
CA SER A 55 -5.05 -1.69 28.91
C SER A 55 -6.49 -2.08 28.53
N ASN A 56 -6.64 -2.95 27.51
CA ASN A 56 -7.94 -3.36 27.01
C ASN A 56 -8.66 -4.39 27.91
N GLN A 57 -7.96 -5.06 28.83
CA GLN A 57 -8.62 -5.91 29.85
C GLN A 57 -9.55 -5.13 30.80
N ASN A 58 -9.43 -3.79 30.85
CA ASN A 58 -10.29 -2.92 31.66
C ASN A 58 -11.41 -2.23 30.87
N THR A 59 -11.51 -2.43 29.55
CA THR A 59 -12.56 -1.86 28.71
C THR A 59 -13.15 -2.92 27.79
N ALA A 60 -14.43 -3.25 28.01
CA ALA A 60 -15.21 -4.06 27.08
C ALA A 60 -15.38 -3.30 25.75
N SER A 61 -14.39 -3.39 24.86
CA SER A 61 -14.42 -2.75 23.56
C SER A 61 -14.49 -3.79 22.43
N LYS A 62 -15.73 -3.88 21.94
CA LYS A 62 -16.21 -4.19 20.60
C LYS A 62 -15.14 -4.60 19.56
N ASN A 63 -15.31 -5.82 19.05
CA ASN A 63 -14.82 -6.30 17.76
C ASN A 63 -15.17 -5.31 16.63
N GLY A 64 -14.28 -4.36 16.37
CA GLY A 64 -14.15 -3.71 15.07
C GLY A 64 -13.09 -4.50 14.31
N SER A 65 -13.40 -5.01 13.13
CA SER A 65 -12.43 -5.66 12.27
C SER A 65 -11.23 -4.73 12.06
N ALA A 66 -10.08 -5.12 12.61
CA ALA A 66 -8.84 -4.40 12.43
C ALA A 66 -8.45 -4.59 10.95
N TYR A 67 -8.44 -3.47 10.22
CA TYR A 67 -8.66 -3.34 8.78
C TYR A 67 -10.13 -3.43 8.33
N LYS A 68 -10.80 -2.27 8.38
CA LYS A 68 -11.71 -1.93 7.29
C LYS A 68 -10.85 -1.95 6.02
N ILE A 69 -10.97 -3.00 5.22
CA ILE A 69 -10.62 -2.94 3.79
C ILE A 69 -11.19 -1.60 3.30
N VAL A 70 -10.34 -0.68 2.83
CA VAL A 70 -10.81 0.51 2.14
C VAL A 70 -11.29 0.06 0.76
N ASN A 71 -12.33 -0.78 0.68
CA ASN A 71 -12.81 -1.40 -0.57
C ASN A 71 -11.70 -1.74 -1.59
N GLY A 72 -10.55 -2.29 -1.18
CA GLY A 72 -9.40 -2.37 -2.07
C GLY A 72 -8.16 -3.01 -1.46
N VAL A 73 -7.40 -3.65 -2.33
CA VAL A 73 -6.05 -4.18 -2.09
C VAL A 73 -5.08 -3.00 -2.00
N TYR A 74 -4.13 -3.02 -1.05
CA TYR A 74 -3.10 -1.99 -0.93
C TYR A 74 -2.11 -2.10 -2.08
N GLU A 75 -2.14 -1.12 -3.00
CA GLU A 75 -1.20 -1.06 -4.10
C GLU A 75 0.13 -0.47 -3.59
N ILE A 76 1.16 -1.31 -3.55
CA ILE A 76 2.51 -0.93 -3.14
C ILE A 76 3.31 -0.59 -4.39
N PRO A 77 3.74 0.67 -4.57
CA PRO A 77 4.55 1.03 -5.72
C PRO A 77 5.91 0.34 -5.65
N VAL A 78 6.29 -0.34 -6.73
CA VAL A 78 7.61 -0.95 -6.87
C VAL A 78 8.36 -0.34 -8.04
N VAL A 79 9.67 -0.19 -7.88
CA VAL A 79 10.58 0.11 -8.99
C VAL A 79 11.51 -1.09 -9.17
N VAL A 80 11.66 -1.53 -10.41
CA VAL A 80 12.52 -2.65 -10.79
C VAL A 80 13.76 -2.12 -11.47
N HIS A 81 14.90 -2.22 -10.78
CA HIS A 81 16.22 -1.86 -11.28
C HIS A 81 16.89 -3.09 -11.91
N VAL A 82 16.88 -3.18 -13.24
CA VAL A 82 17.53 -4.28 -13.96
C VAL A 82 18.99 -3.94 -14.21
N ILE A 83 19.90 -4.70 -13.62
CA ILE A 83 21.34 -4.53 -13.80
C ILE A 83 21.79 -5.46 -14.92
N VAL A 84 22.09 -4.89 -16.08
CA VAL A 84 22.31 -5.62 -17.33
C VAL A 84 23.80 -5.86 -17.55
N PRO A 85 24.28 -7.11 -17.67
CA PRO A 85 25.68 -7.36 -17.99
C PRO A 85 25.99 -7.04 -19.47
N THR A 86 27.26 -6.79 -19.77
CA THR A 86 27.70 -6.35 -21.10
C THR A 86 27.17 -7.27 -22.21
N GLY A 87 26.61 -6.68 -23.27
CA GLY A 87 26.17 -7.42 -24.46
C GLY A 87 24.85 -8.20 -24.29
N SER A 88 24.15 -8.09 -23.16
CA SER A 88 22.87 -8.77 -22.96
C SER A 88 21.70 -8.02 -23.62
N GLY A 89 21.23 -8.54 -24.75
CA GLY A 89 20.06 -8.00 -25.46
C GLY A 89 18.75 -8.19 -24.70
N LEU A 90 17.74 -7.34 -24.97
CA LEU A 90 16.43 -7.41 -24.34
C LEU A 90 15.74 -8.77 -24.63
N GLY A 91 15.12 -9.36 -23.61
CA GLY A 91 14.50 -10.68 -23.65
C GLY A 91 15.44 -11.87 -23.42
N THR A 92 16.73 -11.62 -23.19
CA THR A 92 17.72 -12.68 -22.90
C THR A 92 17.72 -13.09 -21.43
N ALA A 93 18.59 -14.05 -21.06
CA ALA A 93 18.68 -14.61 -19.72
C ALA A 93 18.84 -13.57 -18.61
N TYR A 94 19.56 -12.47 -18.87
CA TYR A 94 19.93 -11.45 -17.87
C TYR A 94 19.34 -10.06 -18.16
N ASN A 95 18.49 -9.93 -19.17
CA ASN A 95 17.85 -8.66 -19.54
C ASN A 95 16.38 -8.91 -19.92
N LYS A 96 15.57 -9.25 -18.92
CA LYS A 96 14.16 -9.66 -19.10
C LYS A 96 13.31 -8.53 -19.66
N THR A 97 12.33 -8.83 -20.50
CA THR A 97 11.41 -7.82 -21.05
C THR A 97 10.49 -7.26 -19.96
N ASP A 98 9.94 -6.07 -20.19
CA ASP A 98 8.96 -5.44 -19.29
C ASP A 98 7.74 -6.35 -19.07
N ALA A 99 7.29 -7.04 -20.13
CA ALA A 99 6.18 -7.99 -20.05
C ALA A 99 6.52 -9.22 -19.17
N GLN A 100 7.76 -9.70 -19.20
CA GLN A 100 8.21 -10.79 -18.32
C GLN A 100 8.25 -10.36 -16.86
N ILE A 101 8.73 -9.14 -16.59
CA ILE A 101 8.76 -8.56 -15.25
C ILE A 101 7.34 -8.31 -14.73
N GLN A 102 6.44 -7.77 -15.54
CA GLN A 102 5.03 -7.59 -15.18
C GLN A 102 4.37 -8.94 -14.87
N ALA A 103 4.55 -9.94 -15.72
CA ALA A 103 3.98 -11.27 -15.48
C ALA A 103 4.52 -11.91 -14.19
N TRP A 104 5.78 -11.64 -13.82
CA TRP A 104 6.36 -12.10 -12.56
C TRP A 104 5.73 -11.42 -11.34
N LEU A 105 5.52 -10.11 -11.39
CA LEU A 105 4.76 -9.38 -10.37
C LEU A 105 3.31 -9.88 -10.28
N ASP A 106 2.66 -10.16 -11.40
CA ASP A 106 1.27 -10.67 -11.43
C ASP A 106 1.16 -12.03 -10.75
N ARG A 107 2.12 -12.95 -10.97
CA ARG A 107 2.17 -14.24 -10.26
C ARG A 107 2.34 -14.05 -8.76
N CYS A 108 3.26 -13.18 -8.35
CA CYS A 108 3.46 -12.83 -6.94
C CYS A 108 2.19 -12.25 -6.31
N ASN A 109 1.50 -11.33 -6.99
CA ASN A 109 0.23 -10.77 -6.56
C ASN A 109 -0.88 -11.83 -6.42
N GLN A 110 -0.94 -12.80 -7.33
CA GLN A 110 -1.88 -13.93 -7.23
C GLN A 110 -1.57 -14.83 -6.03
N MET A 111 -0.29 -15.03 -5.70
CA MET A 111 0.12 -15.80 -4.51
C MET A 111 -0.31 -15.08 -3.22
N TYR A 112 -0.12 -13.77 -3.14
CA TYR A 112 -0.62 -12.96 -2.02
C TYR A 112 -2.14 -12.95 -1.94
N ALA A 113 -2.83 -12.91 -3.07
CA ALA A 113 -4.29 -12.99 -3.11
C ALA A 113 -4.83 -14.40 -2.77
N GLY A 114 -3.99 -15.43 -2.66
CA GLY A 114 -4.41 -16.82 -2.50
C GLY A 114 -5.14 -17.39 -3.73
N THR A 115 -4.95 -16.78 -4.91
CA THR A 115 -5.65 -17.14 -6.16
C THR A 115 -4.74 -17.78 -7.21
N TYR A 116 -3.44 -17.88 -6.94
CA TYR A 116 -2.46 -18.46 -7.87
C TYR A 116 -2.81 -19.89 -8.25
N GLN A 117 -2.76 -20.17 -9.56
CA GLN A 117 -3.06 -21.48 -10.12
C GLN A 117 -1.77 -22.25 -10.33
N TRP A 118 -1.44 -23.12 -9.38
CA TRP A 118 -0.26 -23.99 -9.42
C TRP A 118 -0.33 -24.97 -10.59
N ALA A 119 0.76 -25.12 -11.34
CA ALA A 119 0.76 -25.92 -12.58
C ALA A 119 0.44 -27.40 -12.35
N GLN A 120 0.82 -27.94 -11.19
CA GLN A 120 0.57 -29.32 -10.78
C GLN A 120 -0.65 -29.47 -9.85
N GLY A 121 -1.42 -28.40 -9.66
CA GLY A 121 -2.51 -28.35 -8.67
C GLY A 121 -2.00 -28.19 -7.24
N ILE A 122 -2.88 -28.41 -6.27
CA ILE A 122 -2.58 -28.33 -4.84
C ILE A 122 -2.67 -29.72 -4.18
N PRO A 123 -1.87 -30.01 -3.14
CA PRO A 123 -2.02 -31.21 -2.33
C PRO A 123 -3.45 -31.34 -1.74
N ALA A 124 -3.93 -32.57 -1.55
CA ALA A 124 -5.27 -32.80 -1.00
C ALA A 124 -5.44 -32.27 0.44
N ASP A 125 -4.35 -32.21 1.18
CA ASP A 125 -4.23 -31.74 2.55
C ASP A 125 -3.68 -30.29 2.65
N PHE A 126 -3.64 -29.57 1.53
CA PHE A 126 -3.12 -28.19 1.44
C PHE A 126 -3.92 -27.20 2.31
N GLY A 127 -5.21 -27.45 2.51
CA GLY A 127 -6.11 -26.52 3.20
C GLY A 127 -6.31 -25.21 2.42
N THR A 128 -6.54 -24.11 3.14
CA THR A 128 -6.82 -22.79 2.55
C THR A 128 -5.60 -21.88 2.71
N ALA A 129 -5.24 -21.15 1.66
CA ALA A 129 -4.23 -20.09 1.74
C ALA A 129 -4.84 -18.80 2.29
N ALA A 130 -4.13 -18.14 3.19
CA ALA A 130 -4.52 -16.81 3.66
C ALA A 130 -4.40 -15.78 2.53
N THR A 131 -5.24 -14.75 2.59
CA THR A 131 -5.16 -13.60 1.68
C THR A 131 -4.35 -12.50 2.34
N MET A 132 -3.27 -12.07 1.70
CA MET A 132 -2.53 -10.87 2.03
C MET A 132 -3.09 -9.72 1.17
N PRO A 133 -3.71 -8.68 1.74
CA PRO A 133 -4.40 -7.64 0.97
C PRO A 133 -3.43 -6.63 0.35
N ILE A 134 -2.34 -7.09 -0.24
CA ILE A 134 -1.28 -6.29 -0.87
C ILE A 134 -1.14 -6.68 -2.34
N LYS A 135 -0.83 -5.68 -3.17
CA LYS A 135 -0.52 -5.84 -4.59
C LYS A 135 0.66 -4.97 -4.95
N LEU A 136 1.72 -5.58 -5.44
CA LEU A 136 2.87 -4.89 -6.01
C LEU A 136 2.49 -4.32 -7.37
N VAL A 137 2.69 -3.02 -7.55
CA VAL A 137 2.35 -2.31 -8.79
C VAL A 137 3.56 -1.53 -9.27
N LEU A 138 3.98 -1.75 -10.51
CA LEU A 138 5.05 -0.96 -11.11
C LEU A 138 4.75 0.53 -10.98
N ALA A 139 5.76 1.29 -10.57
CA ALA A 139 5.67 2.74 -10.49
C ALA A 139 5.25 3.32 -11.84
N LYS A 140 4.37 4.31 -11.80
CA LYS A 140 3.89 5.07 -12.96
C LYS A 140 4.39 6.52 -12.96
N ARG A 141 4.96 6.96 -11.84
CA ARG A 141 5.73 8.21 -11.73
C ARG A 141 7.09 7.96 -11.08
N ASP A 142 8.12 8.66 -11.55
CA ASP A 142 9.46 8.62 -10.97
C ASP A 142 9.60 9.62 -9.79
N PRO A 143 10.73 9.64 -9.07
CA PRO A 143 10.94 10.55 -7.94
C PRO A 143 10.91 12.04 -8.33
N ASN A 144 11.10 12.35 -9.60
CA ASN A 144 11.02 13.70 -10.17
C ASN A 144 9.63 13.99 -10.78
N CYS A 145 8.63 13.15 -10.48
CA CYS A 145 7.24 13.26 -10.93
C CYS A 145 7.00 13.04 -12.43
N ASN A 146 7.99 12.51 -13.18
CA ASN A 146 7.81 12.19 -14.60
C ASN A 146 7.13 10.84 -14.76
N ALA A 147 6.43 10.64 -15.88
CA ALA A 147 5.88 9.33 -16.21
C ALA A 147 7.01 8.30 -16.37
N THR A 148 6.78 7.09 -15.84
CA THR A 148 7.74 5.98 -15.92
C THR A 148 7.00 4.66 -16.09
N THR A 149 7.71 3.64 -16.58
CA THR A 149 7.23 2.25 -16.61
C THR A 149 7.48 1.55 -15.27
N GLY A 150 8.25 2.18 -14.37
CA GLY A 150 8.69 1.57 -13.12
C GLY A 150 9.79 0.52 -13.29
N ILE A 151 10.33 0.38 -14.51
CA ILE A 151 11.45 -0.52 -14.83
C ILE A 151 12.59 0.34 -15.39
N VAL A 152 13.72 0.34 -14.69
CA VAL A 152 14.92 1.10 -15.10
C VAL A 152 16.06 0.12 -15.33
N ARG A 153 16.79 0.29 -16.43
CA ARG A 153 17.87 -0.62 -16.84
C ARG A 153 19.21 0.10 -16.77
N TYR A 154 20.17 -0.53 -16.11
CA TYR A 154 21.50 0.03 -15.87
C TYR A 154 22.57 -0.87 -16.44
N ASP A 155 23.64 -0.28 -16.96
CA ASP A 155 24.78 -1.01 -17.51
C ASP A 155 25.68 -1.52 -16.37
N GLY A 156 25.43 -2.77 -15.95
CA GLY A 156 26.22 -3.47 -14.95
C GLY A 156 27.63 -3.79 -15.41
N GLY A 157 27.89 -3.81 -16.73
CA GLY A 157 29.22 -4.04 -17.30
C GLY A 157 30.25 -2.98 -16.92
N THR A 158 29.78 -1.80 -16.53
CA THR A 158 30.61 -0.71 -15.98
C THR A 158 31.24 -1.06 -14.62
N LEU A 159 30.66 -2.03 -13.89
CA LEU A 159 31.16 -2.46 -12.60
C LEU A 159 32.13 -3.65 -12.78
N ALA A 160 33.39 -3.43 -12.41
CA ALA A 160 34.44 -4.45 -12.54
C ALA A 160 34.05 -5.77 -11.83
N GLY A 161 34.01 -6.86 -12.61
CA GLY A 161 33.69 -8.20 -12.11
C GLY A 161 32.20 -8.58 -12.17
N TYR A 162 31.30 -7.66 -12.50
CA TYR A 162 29.86 -7.92 -12.54
C TYR A 162 29.46 -8.97 -13.60
N ASP A 163 29.98 -8.87 -14.82
CA ASP A 163 29.63 -9.81 -15.90
C ASP A 163 29.97 -11.27 -15.56
N THR A 164 31.11 -11.47 -14.91
CA THR A 164 31.61 -12.79 -14.55
C THR A 164 30.93 -13.31 -13.29
N TYR A 165 30.90 -12.50 -12.23
CA TYR A 165 30.56 -12.96 -10.87
C TYR A 165 29.22 -12.43 -10.34
N GLY A 166 28.70 -11.35 -10.90
CA GLY A 166 27.52 -10.66 -10.42
C GLY A 166 27.73 -10.04 -9.04
N VAL A 167 26.72 -10.15 -8.17
CA VAL A 167 26.75 -9.61 -6.81
C VAL A 167 27.39 -10.63 -5.87
N LYS A 168 28.32 -10.19 -5.01
CA LYS A 168 28.99 -11.06 -4.05
C LYS A 168 28.23 -11.14 -2.73
N ARG A 169 28.16 -12.34 -2.15
CA ARG A 169 27.57 -12.62 -0.84
C ARG A 169 28.53 -13.42 0.03
N ASN A 170 28.82 -14.66 -0.37
CA ASN A 170 29.71 -15.57 0.34
C ASN A 170 31.10 -15.69 -0.33
N GLY A 171 31.21 -15.26 -1.60
CA GLY A 171 32.45 -15.31 -2.37
C GLY A 171 33.34 -14.06 -2.23
N ALA A 172 34.58 -14.17 -2.70
CA ALA A 172 35.53 -13.07 -2.70
C ALA A 172 35.40 -12.14 -3.94
N ASN A 173 34.76 -12.61 -5.00
CA ASN A 173 34.72 -11.96 -6.32
C ASN A 173 33.32 -11.42 -6.65
N GLY A 174 33.26 -10.37 -7.48
CA GLY A 174 32.02 -9.69 -7.85
C GLY A 174 31.84 -8.36 -7.11
N VAL A 175 30.67 -7.76 -7.29
CA VAL A 175 30.36 -6.40 -6.79
C VAL A 175 29.53 -6.47 -5.51
N THR A 176 29.65 -5.47 -4.63
CA THR A 176 28.74 -5.32 -3.49
C THR A 176 27.39 -4.74 -3.92
N THR A 177 26.36 -4.91 -3.09
CA THR A 177 25.08 -4.18 -3.26
C THR A 177 25.30 -2.67 -3.26
N ALA A 178 26.18 -2.15 -2.39
CA ALA A 178 26.55 -0.73 -2.39
C ALA A 178 27.15 -0.26 -3.73
N GLN A 179 27.98 -1.07 -4.39
CA GLN A 179 28.51 -0.75 -5.73
C GLN A 179 27.42 -0.75 -6.80
N VAL A 180 26.48 -1.70 -6.77
CA VAL A 180 25.30 -1.69 -7.65
C VAL A 180 24.51 -0.39 -7.50
N LYS A 181 24.32 0.06 -6.26
CA LYS A 181 23.57 1.27 -5.93
C LYS A 181 24.23 2.57 -6.40
N THR A 182 25.51 2.55 -6.78
CA THR A 182 26.18 3.71 -7.38
C THR A 182 25.71 4.00 -8.81
N ILE A 183 25.29 2.97 -9.55
CA ILE A 183 24.76 3.11 -10.91
C ILE A 183 23.23 3.06 -10.92
N ALA A 184 22.62 2.35 -9.98
CA ALA A 184 21.19 2.18 -9.81
C ALA A 184 20.75 2.73 -8.45
N PRO A 185 20.58 4.06 -8.32
CA PRO A 185 20.26 4.67 -7.04
C PRO A 185 18.86 4.30 -6.57
N HIS A 186 18.71 4.26 -5.25
CA HIS A 186 17.45 4.06 -4.57
C HIS A 186 16.43 5.11 -4.96
N TRP A 187 15.19 4.66 -5.16
CA TRP A 187 14.04 5.55 -5.10
C TRP A 187 13.55 5.63 -3.65
N PRO A 188 13.02 6.78 -3.21
CA PRO A 188 12.68 7.00 -1.80
C PRO A 188 11.73 5.93 -1.23
N GLU A 189 12.12 5.30 -0.12
CA GLU A 189 11.51 4.11 0.47
C GLU A 189 10.13 4.39 1.08
N ALA A 190 9.86 5.66 1.40
CA ALA A 190 8.52 6.10 1.78
C ALA A 190 7.53 6.15 0.59
N SER A 191 8.00 5.91 -0.64
CA SER A 191 7.17 5.96 -1.85
C SER A 191 7.35 4.79 -2.80
N TYR A 192 8.46 4.04 -2.69
CA TYR A 192 8.74 2.90 -3.55
C TYR A 192 9.42 1.78 -2.77
N PHE A 193 9.04 0.54 -3.06
CA PHE A 193 9.87 -0.60 -2.73
C PHE A 193 10.84 -0.89 -3.90
N ASN A 194 12.14 -0.94 -3.59
CA ASN A 194 13.20 -1.11 -4.60
C ASN A 194 13.50 -2.60 -4.82
N ILE A 195 13.36 -3.08 -6.06
CA ILE A 195 13.68 -4.45 -6.46
C ILE A 195 14.81 -4.42 -7.48
N TYR A 196 15.95 -5.03 -7.17
CA TYR A 196 17.10 -5.15 -8.06
C TYR A 196 17.09 -6.51 -8.74
N ILE A 197 17.12 -6.54 -10.07
CA ILE A 197 17.31 -7.76 -10.84
C ILE A 197 18.77 -7.85 -11.27
N MET A 198 19.48 -8.88 -10.81
CA MET A 198 20.91 -9.11 -11.04
C MET A 198 21.16 -10.37 -11.88
N ASN A 199 22.32 -10.42 -12.57
CA ASN A 199 22.68 -11.54 -13.44
C ASN A 199 23.05 -12.83 -12.66
N LYS A 200 23.89 -12.72 -11.63
CA LYS A 200 24.52 -13.82 -10.88
C LYS A 200 24.74 -13.42 -9.44
N VAL A 201 24.91 -14.43 -8.58
CA VAL A 201 25.39 -14.28 -7.21
C VAL A 201 26.57 -15.21 -7.01
N ASP A 202 27.71 -14.68 -6.56
CA ASP A 202 28.96 -15.42 -6.37
C ASP A 202 29.37 -16.27 -7.61
N GLY A 203 29.09 -15.76 -8.81
CA GLY A 203 29.32 -16.45 -10.10
C GLY A 203 28.24 -17.47 -10.50
N GLY A 204 27.33 -17.83 -9.60
CA GLY A 204 26.19 -18.70 -9.88
C GLY A 204 25.06 -17.96 -10.58
N GLY A 205 24.72 -18.34 -11.81
CA GLY A 205 23.62 -17.75 -12.58
C GLY A 205 22.26 -18.41 -12.34
N GLN A 206 22.21 -19.74 -12.45
CA GLN A 206 20.95 -20.51 -12.38
C GLN A 206 20.71 -21.17 -11.01
N TYR A 207 21.76 -21.34 -10.22
CA TYR A 207 21.74 -22.11 -8.96
C TYR A 207 22.33 -21.29 -7.81
N GLY A 208 22.11 -21.73 -6.56
CA GLY A 208 22.51 -21.02 -5.33
C GLY A 208 21.48 -19.96 -4.91
N ILE A 209 21.92 -18.94 -4.18
CA ILE A 209 21.09 -17.83 -3.65
C ILE A 209 20.25 -17.21 -4.76
N MET A 210 18.92 -17.27 -4.68
CA MET A 210 18.01 -16.69 -5.68
C MET A 210 17.63 -15.26 -5.36
N GLY A 211 17.55 -14.92 -4.08
CA GLY A 211 17.32 -13.55 -3.65
C GLY A 211 17.58 -13.35 -2.16
N TRP A 212 17.36 -12.11 -1.74
CA TRP A 212 17.25 -11.71 -0.34
C TRP A 212 16.43 -10.41 -0.25
N ALA A 213 15.94 -10.10 0.94
CA ALA A 213 15.24 -8.85 1.22
C ALA A 213 15.60 -8.28 2.60
N GLY A 214 15.37 -6.97 2.74
CA GLY A 214 15.38 -6.27 4.03
C GLY A 214 14.07 -6.43 4.80
N LEU A 215 14.15 -6.48 6.13
CA LEU A 215 12.97 -6.38 7.00
C LEU A 215 12.45 -4.92 7.05
N PRO A 216 11.15 -4.67 7.36
CA PRO A 216 10.63 -3.32 7.63
C PRO A 216 11.45 -2.52 8.65
N GLN A 217 12.06 -3.22 9.61
CA GLN A 217 12.92 -2.69 10.67
C GLN A 217 14.24 -2.13 10.15
N ASN A 218 14.68 -2.57 8.97
CA ASN A 218 15.96 -2.14 8.42
C ASN A 218 15.93 -0.64 8.09
N PRO A 219 17.10 0.03 8.17
CA PRO A 219 17.25 1.38 7.63
C PRO A 219 16.81 1.43 6.17
N ASP A 220 16.30 2.57 5.72
CA ASP A 220 15.80 2.75 4.35
C ASP A 220 16.83 2.34 3.29
N SER A 221 18.12 2.62 3.52
CA SER A 221 19.23 2.21 2.64
C SER A 221 19.45 0.70 2.50
N SER A 222 18.73 -0.11 3.28
CA SER A 222 18.77 -1.57 3.31
C SER A 222 17.35 -2.18 3.28
N TYR A 223 16.32 -1.39 2.95
CA TYR A 223 14.94 -1.86 2.77
C TYR A 223 14.64 -2.04 1.27
N GLU A 224 15.17 -3.14 0.75
CA GLU A 224 15.17 -3.48 -0.67
C GLU A 224 15.13 -4.99 -0.87
N SER A 225 14.95 -5.43 -2.11
CA SER A 225 15.17 -6.82 -2.47
C SER A 225 16.10 -6.95 -3.68
N PHE A 226 17.00 -7.93 -3.63
CA PHE A 226 17.84 -8.34 -4.75
C PHE A 226 17.41 -9.71 -5.23
N MET A 227 17.26 -9.86 -6.55
CA MET A 227 16.67 -11.03 -7.20
C MET A 227 17.50 -11.45 -8.40
N LYS A 228 17.83 -12.74 -8.49
CA LYS A 228 18.45 -13.28 -9.71
C LYS A 228 17.48 -13.18 -10.89
N SER A 229 17.98 -12.72 -12.03
CA SER A 229 17.20 -12.61 -13.27
C SER A 229 16.53 -13.91 -13.68
N PHE A 230 17.10 -15.06 -13.31
CA PHE A 230 16.56 -16.38 -13.61
C PHE A 230 15.12 -16.58 -13.09
N VAL A 231 14.79 -16.08 -11.90
CA VAL A 231 13.49 -16.32 -11.22
C VAL A 231 12.31 -15.68 -11.95
N VAL A 232 12.54 -14.58 -12.67
CA VAL A 232 11.52 -13.77 -13.34
C VAL A 232 10.67 -14.59 -14.33
N THR A 233 11.28 -15.59 -14.97
CA THR A 233 10.63 -16.40 -16.02
C THR A 233 10.33 -17.83 -15.59
N LEU A 234 10.68 -18.21 -14.36
CA LEU A 234 10.39 -19.54 -13.85
C LEU A 234 8.90 -19.69 -13.54
N GLN A 235 8.34 -20.83 -13.95
CA GLN A 235 6.99 -21.24 -13.63
C GLN A 235 6.94 -21.64 -12.15
N ASP A 236 5.86 -21.24 -11.46
CA ASP A 236 5.63 -21.51 -10.02
C ASP A 236 6.76 -21.00 -9.10
N ASP A 237 7.58 -20.07 -9.58
CA ASP A 237 8.61 -19.43 -8.78
C ASP A 237 8.00 -18.58 -7.67
N ILE A 238 8.46 -18.83 -6.45
CA ILE A 238 7.96 -18.17 -5.25
C ILE A 238 8.92 -17.12 -4.70
N THR A 239 10.12 -16.95 -5.27
CA THR A 239 11.20 -16.19 -4.63
C THR A 239 10.73 -14.77 -4.31
N LEU A 240 10.02 -14.09 -5.22
CA LEU A 240 9.47 -12.77 -4.92
C LEU A 240 8.45 -12.75 -3.80
N ALA A 241 7.53 -13.71 -3.76
CA ALA A 241 6.54 -13.79 -2.69
C ALA A 241 7.19 -14.08 -1.33
N HIS A 242 8.26 -14.87 -1.33
CA HIS A 242 9.06 -15.17 -0.15
C HIS A 242 9.84 -13.94 0.33
N GLU A 243 10.65 -13.31 -0.51
CA GLU A 243 11.46 -12.15 -0.13
C GLU A 243 10.62 -10.92 0.23
N PHE A 244 9.56 -10.65 -0.52
CA PHE A 244 8.66 -9.56 -0.15
C PHE A 244 7.84 -9.92 1.11
N GLY A 245 7.64 -11.21 1.40
CA GLY A 245 7.16 -11.70 2.70
C GLY A 245 8.05 -11.21 3.86
N HIS A 246 9.37 -11.36 3.71
CA HIS A 246 10.33 -10.76 4.65
C HIS A 246 10.22 -9.23 4.69
N SER A 247 10.04 -8.57 3.54
CA SER A 247 9.85 -7.11 3.47
C SER A 247 8.56 -6.62 4.14
N MET A 248 7.64 -7.51 4.50
CA MET A 248 6.47 -7.20 5.33
C MET A 248 6.64 -7.60 6.80
N GLY A 249 7.76 -8.22 7.18
CA GLY A 249 8.07 -8.60 8.56
C GLY A 249 7.92 -10.09 8.87
N LEU A 250 7.72 -10.94 7.86
CA LEU A 250 7.69 -12.40 8.06
C LEU A 250 9.11 -12.95 8.25
N LEU A 251 9.21 -13.99 9.06
CA LEU A 251 10.45 -14.72 9.31
C LEU A 251 10.34 -16.12 8.73
N HIS A 252 11.49 -16.78 8.56
CA HIS A 252 11.49 -18.20 8.23
C HIS A 252 10.78 -19.01 9.32
N THR A 253 9.92 -19.97 8.94
CA THR A 253 9.15 -20.77 9.92
C THR A 253 10.04 -21.62 10.86
N PHE A 254 11.29 -21.85 10.46
CA PHE A 254 12.30 -22.55 11.25
C PHE A 254 13.20 -21.58 12.05
N GLY A 255 12.84 -20.31 12.12
CA GLY A 255 13.57 -19.26 12.84
C GLY A 255 15.06 -19.25 12.50
N ASN A 256 15.90 -19.22 13.55
CA ASN A 256 17.35 -19.26 13.43
C ASN A 256 17.95 -20.68 13.43
N ALA A 257 17.12 -21.72 13.29
CA ALA A 257 17.61 -23.09 13.23
C ALA A 257 18.44 -23.31 11.95
N ASN A 258 19.29 -24.35 11.96
CA ASN A 258 20.06 -24.69 10.78
C ASN A 258 19.11 -25.03 9.60
N ALA A 259 19.21 -24.25 8.53
CA ALA A 259 18.37 -24.35 7.35
C ALA A 259 18.66 -25.55 6.44
N GLN A 260 19.67 -26.38 6.76
CA GLN A 260 20.11 -27.54 5.98
C GLN A 260 20.14 -28.84 6.81
N PRO A 261 19.01 -29.27 7.40
CA PRO A 261 18.95 -30.58 8.05
C PRO A 261 19.18 -31.71 7.04
N PRO A 262 19.75 -32.85 7.44
CA PRO A 262 19.83 -34.04 6.58
C PRO A 262 18.45 -34.47 6.08
N GLN A 263 18.40 -35.03 4.87
CA GLN A 263 17.16 -35.58 4.32
C GLN A 263 16.60 -36.67 5.24
N GLY A 264 15.31 -36.59 5.54
CA GLY A 264 14.62 -37.56 6.38
C GLY A 264 15.03 -37.53 7.85
N ASP A 265 15.64 -36.43 8.33
CA ASP A 265 16.02 -36.31 9.74
C ASP A 265 14.80 -36.39 10.65
N THR A 266 14.87 -37.32 11.61
CA THR A 266 13.83 -37.64 12.60
C THR A 266 14.19 -37.17 14.01
N THR A 267 15.25 -36.36 14.14
CA THR A 267 15.73 -35.86 15.43
C THR A 267 15.17 -34.47 15.72
N THR A 268 15.35 -34.01 16.95
CA THR A 268 14.99 -32.64 17.35
C THR A 268 16.15 -31.64 17.24
N ASN A 269 17.32 -32.08 16.74
CA ASN A 269 18.56 -31.27 16.72
C ASN A 269 18.48 -30.05 15.78
N TYR A 270 17.58 -30.10 14.80
CA TYR A 270 17.39 -29.05 13.79
C TYR A 270 16.11 -28.23 14.00
N CYS A 271 15.42 -28.44 15.12
CA CYS A 271 14.23 -27.68 15.46
C CYS A 271 14.62 -26.34 16.09
N PRO A 272 13.90 -25.24 15.80
CA PRO A 272 14.16 -23.95 16.43
C PRO A 272 13.94 -24.02 17.95
N ALA A 273 14.68 -23.22 18.72
CA ALA A 273 14.55 -23.24 20.19
C ALA A 273 13.18 -22.70 20.62
N THR A 274 12.60 -23.25 21.69
CA THR A 274 11.28 -22.83 22.17
C THR A 274 11.27 -22.62 23.68
N THR A 275 10.52 -21.60 24.10
CA THR A 275 10.13 -21.29 25.48
C THR A 275 8.66 -21.66 25.75
N ASN A 276 8.00 -22.34 24.81
CA ASN A 276 6.56 -22.60 24.73
C ASN A 276 5.71 -21.33 24.57
N ASN A 277 6.23 -20.30 23.91
CA ASN A 277 5.49 -19.09 23.58
C ASN A 277 5.62 -18.74 22.10
N CYS A 278 4.65 -19.17 21.29
CA CYS A 278 4.62 -18.92 19.85
C CYS A 278 4.59 -17.44 19.44
N ALA A 279 4.26 -16.51 20.35
CA ALA A 279 4.28 -15.08 20.06
C ALA A 279 5.70 -14.48 20.11
N SER A 280 6.68 -15.22 20.63
CA SER A 280 8.08 -14.79 20.76
C SER A 280 9.11 -15.82 20.28
N ASP A 281 8.74 -17.10 20.21
CA ASP A 281 9.57 -18.18 19.70
C ASP A 281 9.53 -18.25 18.16
N ASP A 282 10.46 -19.02 17.57
CA ASP A 282 10.47 -19.41 16.16
C ASP A 282 10.31 -18.23 15.17
N ASP A 283 9.23 -18.20 14.41
CA ASP A 283 8.86 -17.14 13.46
C ASP A 283 7.89 -16.10 14.05
N GLN A 284 7.59 -16.24 15.34
CA GLN A 284 6.70 -15.39 16.13
C GLN A 284 5.27 -15.33 15.57
N VAL A 285 4.79 -16.44 15.01
CA VAL A 285 3.44 -16.62 14.51
C VAL A 285 2.83 -17.88 15.13
N CYS A 286 1.62 -17.77 15.71
CA CYS A 286 1.05 -18.85 16.50
C CYS A 286 0.28 -19.91 15.70
N ASP A 287 -0.08 -19.62 14.45
CA ASP A 287 -0.74 -20.58 13.56
C ASP A 287 0.22 -21.23 12.54
N THR A 288 1.52 -20.93 12.65
CA THR A 288 2.60 -21.69 12.02
C THR A 288 3.14 -22.69 13.04
N GLU A 289 3.04 -23.98 12.71
CA GLU A 289 3.59 -25.01 13.59
C GLU A 289 5.12 -24.92 13.61
N ARG A 290 5.69 -25.13 14.80
CA ARG A 290 7.14 -25.26 14.99
C ARG A 290 7.68 -26.37 14.09
N SER A 291 8.65 -26.04 13.24
CA SER A 291 9.24 -27.01 12.32
C SER A 291 10.68 -26.65 11.95
N ARG A 292 11.44 -27.67 11.50
CA ARG A 292 12.74 -27.46 10.86
C ARG A 292 12.54 -27.01 9.41
N SER A 293 13.63 -26.56 8.78
CA SER A 293 13.68 -26.46 7.32
C SER A 293 13.43 -27.84 6.69
N LEU A 294 12.71 -27.88 5.57
CA LEU A 294 12.44 -29.10 4.79
C LEU A 294 13.22 -29.11 3.46
N LEU A 295 14.32 -28.35 3.38
CA LEU A 295 15.02 -28.05 2.13
C LEU A 295 15.45 -29.32 1.39
N ASN A 296 15.88 -30.32 2.17
CA ASN A 296 16.40 -31.59 1.67
C ASN A 296 15.33 -32.70 1.66
N ASP A 297 14.10 -32.44 2.11
CA ASP A 297 13.02 -33.43 2.11
C ASP A 297 12.23 -33.36 0.81
N PHE A 298 12.49 -34.34 -0.05
CA PHE A 298 11.75 -34.53 -1.29
C PHE A 298 11.28 -35.98 -1.44
N PRO A 299 9.98 -36.23 -1.69
CA PRO A 299 8.89 -35.25 -1.74
C PRO A 299 8.65 -34.58 -0.37
N ALA A 300 7.98 -33.42 -0.37
CA ALA A 300 7.58 -32.76 0.88
C ALA A 300 6.67 -33.69 1.71
N PRO A 301 6.77 -33.68 3.06
CA PRO A 301 5.87 -34.44 3.94
C PRO A 301 4.39 -34.11 3.71
N THR A 302 3.52 -34.95 4.26
CA THR A 302 2.06 -34.78 4.27
C THR A 302 1.54 -34.67 5.70
N ASN A 303 0.26 -34.35 5.89
CA ASN A 303 -0.38 -34.34 7.21
C ASN A 303 -0.50 -35.73 7.86
N ASN A 304 -0.05 -36.80 7.19
CA ASN A 304 0.07 -38.13 7.79
C ASN A 304 1.47 -38.41 8.35
N ASP A 305 2.46 -37.56 8.03
CA ASP A 305 3.85 -37.71 8.46
C ASP A 305 4.09 -36.96 9.76
N MET A 306 5.02 -37.47 10.58
CA MET A 306 5.35 -36.90 11.89
C MET A 306 6.26 -35.67 11.75
N ASN A 307 5.85 -34.56 12.36
CA ASN A 307 6.70 -33.40 12.61
C ASN A 307 7.42 -33.60 13.96
N TYR A 308 8.68 -34.02 13.90
CA TYR A 308 9.49 -34.30 15.09
C TYR A 308 9.74 -33.08 15.98
N CYS A 309 9.57 -31.86 15.45
CA CYS A 309 9.71 -30.64 16.24
C CYS A 309 8.49 -30.35 17.12
N SER A 310 7.29 -30.77 16.72
CA SER A 310 6.07 -30.61 17.52
C SER A 310 5.67 -31.90 18.26
N GLY A 311 6.16 -33.06 17.82
CA GLY A 311 5.71 -34.36 18.31
C GLY A 311 4.31 -34.74 17.81
N ALA A 312 3.75 -33.99 16.87
CA ALA A 312 2.48 -34.23 16.22
C ALA A 312 2.70 -34.42 14.70
N ASN A 313 1.65 -34.79 13.96
CA ASN A 313 1.73 -34.78 12.51
C ASN A 313 1.79 -33.35 11.96
N TYR A 314 2.34 -33.20 10.76
CA TYR A 314 2.32 -31.92 10.04
C TYR A 314 0.89 -31.38 9.86
N GLN A 315 0.76 -30.06 9.93
CA GLN A 315 -0.51 -29.31 9.83
C GLN A 315 -0.44 -28.15 8.82
N GLY A 316 0.54 -28.15 7.93
CA GLY A 316 0.61 -27.26 6.78
C GLY A 316 1.87 -26.40 6.69
N VAL A 317 2.79 -26.42 7.66
CA VAL A 317 4.08 -25.69 7.55
C VAL A 317 4.93 -26.16 6.39
N GLN A 318 4.75 -27.42 5.99
CA GLN A 318 5.45 -28.03 4.85
C GLN A 318 5.00 -27.46 3.50
N TYR A 319 3.90 -26.70 3.50
CA TYR A 319 3.39 -25.91 2.38
C TYR A 319 3.57 -24.41 2.60
N ASN A 320 4.26 -23.99 3.67
CA ASN A 320 4.36 -22.57 4.01
C ASN A 320 5.34 -21.86 3.08
N MET A 321 4.94 -20.67 2.59
CA MET A 321 5.76 -19.81 1.73
C MET A 321 7.11 -19.43 2.36
N MET A 322 7.17 -19.34 3.70
CA MET A 322 8.35 -18.95 4.46
C MET A 322 9.17 -20.14 5.00
N ASN A 323 8.89 -21.37 4.55
CA ASN A 323 9.77 -22.52 4.80
C ASN A 323 10.62 -22.80 3.55
N TYR A 324 11.80 -23.36 3.75
CA TYR A 324 12.56 -23.98 2.68
C TYR A 324 12.05 -25.38 2.48
N THR A 325 11.13 -25.54 1.55
CA THR A 325 10.45 -26.80 1.26
C THR A 325 10.22 -26.91 -0.24
N ASN A 326 9.93 -28.11 -0.76
CA ASN A 326 9.68 -28.31 -2.19
C ASN A 326 8.34 -29.01 -2.49
N PRO A 327 7.21 -28.46 -2.03
CA PRO A 327 5.88 -28.92 -2.39
C PRO A 327 5.51 -28.45 -3.80
N ILE A 328 4.39 -28.96 -4.30
CA ILE A 328 3.80 -28.52 -5.57
C ILE A 328 3.01 -27.20 -5.45
N ALA A 329 2.76 -26.72 -4.23
CA ALA A 329 2.04 -25.49 -3.93
C ALA A 329 2.44 -24.88 -2.58
N PHE A 330 2.35 -23.56 -2.46
CA PHE A 330 2.71 -22.80 -1.26
C PHE A 330 1.57 -21.88 -0.77
N LYS A 331 1.52 -21.63 0.54
CA LYS A 331 0.54 -20.74 1.18
C LYS A 331 1.13 -19.91 2.31
N PHE A 332 0.47 -18.80 2.62
CA PHE A 332 0.61 -18.09 3.88
C PHE A 332 -0.49 -18.52 4.87
N THR A 333 -0.27 -18.29 6.15
CA THR A 333 -1.27 -18.46 7.23
C THR A 333 -1.92 -17.12 7.61
N ASN A 334 -3.02 -17.16 8.37
CA ASN A 334 -3.69 -15.93 8.82
C ASN A 334 -2.85 -15.18 9.86
N GLY A 335 -2.12 -15.89 10.71
CA GLY A 335 -1.17 -15.28 11.65
C GLY A 335 0.00 -14.62 10.94
N GLN A 336 0.46 -15.16 9.80
CA GLN A 336 1.41 -14.47 8.93
C GLN A 336 0.79 -13.19 8.34
N HIS A 337 -0.47 -13.21 7.90
CA HIS A 337 -1.17 -11.99 7.51
C HIS A 337 -1.16 -10.92 8.62
N ASP A 338 -1.55 -11.30 9.83
CA ASP A 338 -1.64 -10.37 10.96
C ASP A 338 -0.28 -9.80 11.35
N ARG A 339 0.77 -10.64 11.35
CA ARG A 339 2.15 -10.20 11.59
C ARG A 339 2.62 -9.25 10.48
N ALA A 340 2.44 -9.63 9.22
CA ALA A 340 2.85 -8.82 8.08
C ALA A 340 2.18 -7.44 8.12
N ALA A 341 0.88 -7.41 8.38
CA ALA A 341 0.13 -6.17 8.48
C ALA A 341 0.65 -5.28 9.62
N LEU A 342 0.86 -5.83 10.82
CA LEU A 342 1.39 -5.07 11.96
C LEU A 342 2.73 -4.39 11.63
N TYR A 343 3.71 -5.17 11.20
CA TYR A 343 5.07 -4.65 10.98
C TYR A 343 5.10 -3.69 9.78
N PHE A 344 4.43 -4.06 8.69
CA PHE A 344 4.41 -3.25 7.48
C PHE A 344 3.73 -1.90 7.71
N PHE A 345 2.56 -1.85 8.36
CA PHE A 345 1.84 -0.58 8.53
C PHE A 345 2.45 0.33 9.59
N LEU A 346 3.01 -0.22 10.68
CA LEU A 346 3.72 0.61 11.66
C LEU A 346 4.97 1.24 11.04
N MET A 347 5.75 0.50 10.26
CA MET A 347 7.09 0.95 9.85
C MET A 347 7.18 1.45 8.41
N LYS A 348 6.32 0.94 7.53
CA LYS A 348 6.34 1.20 6.08
C LYS A 348 4.95 1.58 5.55
N GLY A 349 4.06 2.04 6.43
CA GLY A 349 2.68 2.44 6.10
C GLY A 349 2.61 3.48 4.98
N ALA A 350 3.60 4.37 4.86
CA ALA A 350 3.70 5.37 3.79
C ALA A 350 3.57 4.75 2.37
N LEU A 351 4.12 3.55 2.15
CA LEU A 351 4.03 2.84 0.87
C LEU A 351 2.58 2.52 0.47
N SER A 352 1.71 2.27 1.43
CA SER A 352 0.28 1.96 1.18
C SER A 352 -0.53 3.17 0.71
N THR A 353 0.00 4.37 0.89
CA THR A 353 -0.64 5.65 0.53
C THR A 353 0.11 6.41 -0.55
N SER A 354 1.22 5.85 -1.05
CA SER A 354 2.05 6.51 -2.04
C SER A 354 1.34 6.64 -3.39
N LEU A 355 1.55 7.78 -4.04
CA LEU A 355 1.09 8.05 -5.40
C LEU A 355 2.02 7.43 -6.47
N GLY A 356 3.10 6.75 -6.08
CA GLY A 356 4.09 6.17 -6.99
C GLY A 356 3.48 5.24 -8.06
N ALA A 357 2.45 4.48 -7.71
CA ALA A 357 1.72 3.57 -8.61
C ALA A 357 0.63 4.27 -9.45
N THR A 358 0.43 5.58 -9.28
CA THR A 358 -0.54 6.38 -10.03
C THR A 358 0.17 7.17 -11.12
N ALA A 359 -0.34 7.17 -12.36
CA ALA A 359 0.28 7.96 -13.44
C ALA A 359 0.24 9.45 -13.08
N PRO A 360 1.29 10.24 -13.37
CA PRO A 360 1.30 11.67 -13.07
C PRO A 360 0.18 12.34 -13.86
N SER A 361 -0.61 13.17 -13.18
CA SER A 361 -1.60 14.03 -13.81
C SER A 361 -1.02 15.44 -13.95
N ALA A 362 -1.54 16.22 -14.91
CA ALA A 362 -1.29 17.65 -14.99
C ALA A 362 -2.03 18.41 -13.88
N ALA A 363 -1.88 17.97 -12.63
CA ALA A 363 -2.51 18.59 -11.48
C ALA A 363 -1.91 19.98 -11.30
N THR A 364 -2.76 21.01 -11.32
CA THR A 364 -2.36 22.34 -10.88
C THR A 364 -2.04 22.25 -9.39
N PRO A 365 -0.83 22.66 -8.94
CA PRO A 365 -0.52 22.68 -7.53
C PRO A 365 -1.56 23.50 -6.78
N ILE A 366 -2.05 22.97 -5.65
CA ILE A 366 -2.97 23.70 -4.77
C ILE A 366 -2.33 24.99 -4.24
N GLY A 367 -1.00 25.09 -4.28
CA GLY A 367 -0.18 26.17 -3.76
C GLY A 367 0.37 25.84 -2.38
N THR A 368 1.22 26.72 -1.85
CA THR A 368 1.81 26.59 -0.51
C THR A 368 1.13 27.60 0.42
N PRO A 369 0.62 27.18 1.59
CA PRO A 369 0.01 28.08 2.55
C PRO A 369 1.06 28.96 3.21
N ILE A 370 0.61 30.01 3.90
CA ILE A 370 1.51 30.82 4.73
C ILE A 370 2.18 29.92 5.79
N ALA A 371 3.44 30.21 6.09
CA ALA A 371 4.20 29.50 7.12
C ALA A 371 3.58 29.79 8.49
N ALA A 372 3.51 28.76 9.35
CA ALA A 372 3.11 28.98 10.73
C ALA A 372 4.12 29.91 11.43
N THR A 373 3.63 30.80 12.29
CA THR A 373 4.46 31.71 13.09
C THR A 373 5.26 30.98 14.17
N CYS A 374 4.92 29.70 14.41
CA CYS A 374 5.56 28.84 15.39
C CYS A 374 5.58 27.38 14.92
N ASN A 375 6.60 26.65 15.39
CA ASN A 375 6.67 25.19 15.36
C ASN A 375 7.01 24.69 16.78
N PRO A 376 6.71 23.43 17.12
CA PRO A 376 7.15 22.84 18.38
C PRO A 376 8.66 23.01 18.57
N SER A 377 9.09 23.34 19.79
CA SER A 377 10.51 23.51 20.12
C SER A 377 11.30 22.21 20.22
N GLY A 378 10.60 21.07 20.23
CA GLY A 378 11.18 19.73 20.29
C GLY A 378 10.33 18.79 21.12
N ILE A 379 10.97 17.73 21.60
CA ILE A 379 10.40 16.65 22.40
C ILE A 379 11.13 16.57 23.75
N THR A 380 10.42 16.46 24.87
CA THR A 380 11.06 16.34 26.21
C THR A 380 11.40 14.91 26.60
N THR A 381 10.65 13.94 26.07
CA THR A 381 10.80 12.53 26.44
C THR A 381 10.97 11.68 25.19
N PRO A 382 12.16 11.70 24.55
CA PRO A 382 12.47 10.79 23.44
C PRO A 382 12.15 9.34 23.80
N SER A 383 11.25 8.71 23.05
CA SER A 383 10.85 7.33 23.28
C SER A 383 10.81 6.52 21.99
N ASN A 384 10.59 5.22 22.15
CA ASN A 384 10.45 4.23 21.08
C ASN A 384 9.03 3.66 21.15
N TYR A 385 8.03 4.49 20.86
CA TYR A 385 6.61 4.09 20.85
C TYR A 385 5.85 4.56 19.60
N PHE A 386 6.56 5.08 18.59
CA PHE A 386 5.96 5.57 17.34
C PHE A 386 4.92 6.69 17.52
N VAL A 387 4.99 7.44 18.63
CA VAL A 387 3.98 8.44 19.00
C VAL A 387 3.92 9.54 17.93
N GLY A 388 2.76 9.70 17.31
CA GLY A 388 2.58 10.58 16.17
C GLY A 388 1.38 10.17 15.32
N PRO A 389 1.00 10.98 14.32
CA PRO A 389 0.08 10.53 13.29
C PRO A 389 0.68 9.32 12.57
N THR A 390 -0.13 8.28 12.34
CA THR A 390 0.23 7.15 11.47
C THR A 390 -0.60 7.11 10.19
N LEU A 391 -1.68 7.88 10.16
CA LEU A 391 -2.46 8.21 8.96
C LEU A 391 -3.15 9.55 9.18
N VAL A 392 -3.10 10.44 8.19
CA VAL A 392 -3.98 11.60 8.08
C VAL A 392 -4.79 11.47 6.80
N LYS A 393 -6.13 11.54 6.94
CA LYS A 393 -7.05 11.45 5.82
C LYS A 393 -8.14 12.51 5.87
N LEU A 394 -8.19 13.34 4.84
CA LEU A 394 -9.18 14.42 4.66
C LEU A 394 -9.31 14.75 3.17
N GLY A 395 -10.48 14.50 2.57
CA GLY A 395 -10.66 14.68 1.13
C GLY A 395 -9.65 13.86 0.33
N ASN A 396 -8.80 14.54 -0.44
CA ASN A 396 -7.70 13.94 -1.19
C ASN A 396 -6.43 13.71 -0.37
N ILE A 397 -6.31 14.30 0.83
CA ILE A 397 -5.22 13.96 1.75
C ILE A 397 -5.41 12.50 2.17
N ASN A 398 -4.38 11.69 1.97
CA ASN A 398 -4.28 10.31 2.39
C ASN A 398 -2.80 10.00 2.54
N ASN A 399 -2.24 10.26 3.72
CA ASN A 399 -0.81 10.19 3.97
C ASN A 399 -0.54 9.38 5.24
N ALA A 400 0.21 8.29 5.11
CA ALA A 400 0.64 7.46 6.23
C ALA A 400 2.12 7.71 6.58
N SER A 401 2.44 7.55 7.86
CA SER A 401 3.77 7.78 8.45
C SER A 401 3.98 6.87 9.68
N THR A 402 5.19 6.86 10.23
CA THR A 402 5.60 5.95 11.32
C THR A 402 5.61 6.64 12.70
N GLY A 403 5.22 7.92 12.79
CA GLY A 403 5.32 8.72 14.01
C GLY A 403 6.77 8.91 14.51
N TYR A 404 6.93 9.50 15.68
CA TYR A 404 8.24 9.75 16.30
C TYR A 404 8.83 8.49 16.93
N TRP A 405 10.12 8.25 16.70
CA TRP A 405 10.92 7.27 17.43
C TRP A 405 12.40 7.60 17.32
N GLN A 406 13.25 7.10 18.23
CA GLN A 406 14.63 7.58 18.33
C GLN A 406 15.50 7.29 17.09
N SER A 407 15.25 6.19 16.39
CA SER A 407 16.02 5.82 15.19
C SER A 407 15.65 6.66 13.95
N ALA A 408 14.52 7.38 13.99
CA ALA A 408 14.18 8.41 13.01
C ALA A 408 13.51 9.59 13.75
N ALA A 409 14.33 10.35 14.48
CA ALA A 409 13.91 11.40 15.41
C ALA A 409 13.35 12.64 14.67
N ASN A 410 12.17 12.48 14.09
CA ASN A 410 11.43 13.54 13.41
C ASN A 410 10.17 13.88 14.20
N PHE A 411 10.16 15.02 14.89
CA PHE A 411 9.02 15.46 15.71
C PHE A 411 8.15 16.51 15.02
N TYR A 412 8.59 17.05 13.87
CA TYR A 412 7.84 18.03 13.09
C TYR A 412 8.11 17.82 11.60
N GLU A 413 7.04 17.53 10.84
CA GLU A 413 7.10 17.32 9.40
C GLU A 413 6.16 18.31 8.69
N ASP A 414 6.68 19.03 7.71
CA ASP A 414 5.91 19.98 6.91
C ASP A 414 5.61 19.41 5.51
N TYR A 415 4.40 18.86 5.34
CA TYR A 415 3.93 18.35 4.05
C TYR A 415 3.20 19.39 3.19
N THR A 416 3.26 20.68 3.55
CA THR A 416 2.57 21.75 2.81
C THR A 416 3.26 22.11 1.48
N GLY A 417 4.49 21.62 1.27
CA GLY A 417 5.17 21.66 -0.03
C GLY A 417 4.45 20.82 -1.08
N ALA A 418 4.64 21.17 -2.35
CA ALA A 418 4.11 20.36 -3.45
C ALA A 418 4.75 18.96 -3.43
N SER A 419 3.98 17.94 -3.06
CA SER A 419 4.39 16.55 -3.14
C SER A 419 3.62 15.84 -4.25
N CYS A 420 4.34 15.34 -5.25
CA CYS A 420 3.73 14.50 -6.29
C CYS A 420 3.74 13.02 -5.91
N LEU A 421 4.50 12.62 -4.88
CA LEU A 421 4.64 11.23 -4.46
C LEU A 421 3.70 10.87 -3.31
N ARG A 422 3.20 11.88 -2.59
CA ARG A 422 2.31 11.72 -1.43
C ARG A 422 1.06 12.57 -1.60
N ALA A 423 -0.06 12.07 -1.11
CA ALA A 423 -1.33 12.79 -1.14
C ALA A 423 -1.44 13.68 0.12
N THR A 424 -0.83 14.87 0.08
CA THR A 424 -0.69 15.76 1.24
C THR A 424 -1.48 17.08 1.11
N SER A 425 -2.29 17.21 0.07
CA SER A 425 -3.13 18.38 -0.14
C SER A 425 -4.53 18.03 -0.62
N THR A 426 -5.51 18.88 -0.30
CA THR A 426 -6.89 18.69 -0.73
C THR A 426 -7.61 20.01 -1.01
N GLU A 427 -8.51 19.98 -1.98
CA GLU A 427 -9.51 21.02 -2.19
C GLU A 427 -10.85 20.53 -1.62
N LEU A 428 -11.52 21.36 -0.82
CA LEU A 428 -12.77 21.04 -0.13
C LEU A 428 -13.83 22.09 -0.43
N ALA A 429 -15.09 21.67 -0.46
CA ALA A 429 -16.20 22.61 -0.53
C ALA A 429 -16.29 23.45 0.75
N ALA A 430 -16.41 24.77 0.63
CA ALA A 430 -16.61 25.66 1.77
C ALA A 430 -17.95 25.42 2.49
N THR A 431 -18.91 24.80 1.79
CA THR A 431 -20.19 24.37 2.35
C THR A 431 -20.21 22.86 2.55
N GLY A 432 -20.76 22.41 3.69
CA GLY A 432 -20.91 20.99 4.03
C GLY A 432 -19.88 20.49 5.03
N THR A 433 -20.00 19.21 5.37
CA THR A 433 -19.15 18.50 6.32
C THR A 433 -18.16 17.61 5.58
N HIS A 434 -16.91 17.57 6.05
CA HIS A 434 -15.85 16.72 5.50
C HIS A 434 -15.34 15.75 6.57
N ASN A 435 -15.18 14.48 6.22
CA ASN A 435 -14.67 13.47 7.15
C ASN A 435 -13.16 13.64 7.31
N LEU A 436 -12.73 13.76 8.57
CA LEU A 436 -11.34 13.74 8.99
C LEU A 436 -11.10 12.45 9.77
N GLN A 437 -10.06 11.70 9.38
CA GLN A 437 -9.59 10.52 10.09
C GLN A 437 -8.11 10.67 10.40
N ILE A 438 -7.75 10.41 11.66
CA ILE A 438 -6.38 10.34 12.14
C ILE A 438 -6.17 8.94 12.74
N ASN A 439 -5.11 8.25 12.32
CA ASN A 439 -4.65 7.06 13.03
C ASN A 439 -3.43 7.40 13.89
N VAL A 440 -3.26 6.62 14.96
CA VAL A 440 -2.15 6.71 15.92
C VAL A 440 -1.64 5.29 16.20
N SER A 441 -0.41 5.15 16.67
CA SER A 441 0.11 3.87 17.18
C SER A 441 -0.02 3.81 18.70
N ASP A 442 -0.30 2.63 19.26
CA ASP A 442 -0.53 2.44 20.70
C ASP A 442 -1.79 3.13 21.24
N SER A 443 -2.21 2.71 22.43
CA SER A 443 -3.29 3.35 23.18
C SER A 443 -2.79 4.57 23.95
N ASN A 444 -3.72 5.45 24.33
CA ASN A 444 -3.53 6.64 25.17
C ASN A 444 -2.98 7.89 24.46
N ASN A 445 -2.73 7.83 23.16
CA ASN A 445 -2.39 9.00 22.38
C ASN A 445 -3.55 10.01 22.38
N ASP A 446 -3.19 11.28 22.43
CA ASP A 446 -4.08 12.41 22.32
C ASP A 446 -3.89 13.06 20.94
N VAL A 447 -4.98 13.56 20.35
CA VAL A 447 -5.00 14.16 19.01
C VAL A 447 -5.54 15.57 19.08
N ARG A 448 -4.87 16.51 18.40
CA ARG A 448 -5.39 17.86 18.14
C ARG A 448 -5.18 18.23 16.68
N VAL A 449 -6.17 18.88 16.07
CA VAL A 449 -6.11 19.31 14.67
C VAL A 449 -6.60 20.74 14.55
N TRP A 450 -5.81 21.59 13.89
CA TRP A 450 -6.16 22.98 13.59
C TRP A 450 -6.14 23.25 12.10
N ILE A 451 -6.94 24.23 11.65
CA ILE A 451 -6.87 24.78 10.30
C ILE A 451 -6.84 26.30 10.42
N ASP A 452 -5.77 26.93 9.92
CA ASP A 452 -5.63 28.39 9.82
C ASP A 452 -6.64 28.92 8.77
N TYR A 453 -7.87 29.15 9.20
CA TYR A 453 -9.00 29.52 8.34
C TYR A 453 -8.91 30.96 7.86
N ASN A 454 -8.26 31.82 8.63
CA ASN A 454 -8.09 33.24 8.32
C ASN A 454 -6.79 33.53 7.55
N ASN A 455 -5.92 32.53 7.37
CA ASN A 455 -4.65 32.57 6.66
C ASN A 455 -3.69 33.63 7.22
N ASN A 456 -3.56 33.73 8.55
CA ASN A 456 -2.67 34.70 9.20
C ASN A 456 -1.36 34.08 9.74
N GLY A 457 -1.19 32.76 9.60
CA GLY A 457 -0.04 32.00 10.07
C GLY A 457 -0.08 31.60 11.56
N THR A 458 -1.14 31.92 12.30
CA THR A 458 -1.29 31.62 13.72
C THR A 458 -2.52 30.77 13.94
N PHE A 459 -2.40 29.71 14.73
CA PHE A 459 -3.53 28.83 15.05
C PHE A 459 -4.28 29.34 16.30
N GLU A 460 -5.47 29.88 16.12
CA GLU A 460 -6.29 30.33 17.25
C GLU A 460 -7.16 29.22 17.85
N SER A 461 -7.72 29.47 19.04
CA SER A 461 -8.64 28.52 19.69
C SER A 461 -9.91 28.26 18.87
N SER A 462 -10.37 29.24 18.09
CA SER A 462 -11.49 29.08 17.14
C SER A 462 -11.17 28.21 15.94
N GLU A 463 -9.89 27.87 15.73
CA GLU A 463 -9.40 27.11 14.59
C GLU A 463 -9.11 25.65 14.93
N LEU A 464 -9.32 25.25 16.19
CA LEU A 464 -9.29 23.84 16.60
C LEU A 464 -10.50 23.11 16.02
N VAL A 465 -10.25 22.20 15.06
CA VAL A 465 -11.29 21.46 14.32
C VAL A 465 -11.44 20.02 14.77
N GLY A 466 -10.46 19.48 15.49
CA GLY A 466 -10.47 18.11 16.01
C GLY A 466 -9.72 18.01 17.33
N SER A 467 -10.29 17.29 18.28
CA SER A 467 -9.71 17.05 19.60
C SER A 467 -10.23 15.72 20.14
N ALA A 468 -9.33 14.86 20.58
CA ALA A 468 -9.66 13.64 21.30
C ALA A 468 -8.49 13.23 22.18
N ASP A 469 -8.81 12.61 23.30
CA ASP A 469 -7.82 12.13 24.26
C ASP A 469 -7.96 10.63 24.43
N ASN A 470 -6.86 9.98 24.82
CA ASN A 470 -6.78 8.56 25.14
C ASN A 470 -7.36 7.66 24.05
N ILE A 471 -6.92 7.85 22.80
CA ILE A 471 -7.35 6.99 21.68
C ILE A 471 -7.01 5.54 22.02
N VAL A 472 -8.01 4.66 21.91
CA VAL A 472 -7.85 3.23 22.15
C VAL A 472 -7.36 2.56 20.87
N ALA A 473 -6.26 1.80 20.97
CA ALA A 473 -5.72 1.02 19.88
C ALA A 473 -6.23 -0.42 19.87
N ASP A 474 -6.28 -0.99 18.67
CA ASP A 474 -6.58 -2.40 18.45
C ASP A 474 -5.38 -3.29 18.82
N PRO A 475 -5.58 -4.40 19.56
CA PRO A 475 -4.48 -5.24 20.04
C PRO A 475 -3.80 -6.09 18.96
N VAL A 476 -4.42 -6.29 17.79
CA VAL A 476 -3.83 -7.07 16.70
C VAL A 476 -2.89 -6.19 15.86
N THR A 477 -3.38 -4.99 15.53
CA THR A 477 -2.71 -4.05 14.62
C THR A 477 -1.89 -2.98 15.33
N ALA A 478 -2.09 -2.80 16.63
CA ALA A 478 -1.52 -1.72 17.42
C ALA A 478 -1.89 -0.30 16.96
N ILE A 479 -2.98 -0.16 16.20
CA ILE A 479 -3.44 1.13 15.65
C ILE A 479 -4.71 1.60 16.35
N GLY A 480 -4.71 2.86 16.78
CA GLY A 480 -5.89 3.59 17.22
C GLY A 480 -6.45 4.48 16.10
N THR A 481 -7.76 4.72 16.09
CA THR A 481 -8.40 5.57 15.06
C THR A 481 -9.30 6.62 15.71
N TYR A 482 -9.01 7.89 15.41
CA TYR A 482 -9.89 9.01 15.64
C TYR A 482 -10.59 9.40 14.34
N SER A 483 -11.90 9.66 14.41
CA SER A 483 -12.66 10.16 13.27
C SER A 483 -13.64 11.23 13.72
N THR A 484 -13.70 12.31 12.97
CA THR A 484 -14.62 13.43 13.18
C THR A 484 -15.03 14.03 11.84
N THR A 485 -15.92 15.01 11.87
CA THR A 485 -16.27 15.82 10.71
C THR A 485 -15.89 17.27 10.93
N ILE A 486 -15.31 17.92 9.93
CA ILE A 486 -14.98 19.35 9.95
C ILE A 486 -15.95 20.13 9.06
N THR A 487 -16.26 21.37 9.45
CA THR A 487 -17.03 22.33 8.66
C THR A 487 -16.28 23.65 8.66
N ALA A 488 -16.10 24.27 7.50
CA ALA A 488 -15.44 25.57 7.43
C ALA A 488 -16.35 26.66 8.03
N PRO A 489 -15.81 27.62 8.80
CA PRO A 489 -16.57 28.77 9.27
C PRO A 489 -16.94 29.67 8.08
N ALA A 490 -17.99 30.47 8.24
CA ALA A 490 -18.42 31.43 7.21
C ALA A 490 -17.35 32.47 6.85
N SER A 491 -16.38 32.69 7.74
CA SER A 491 -15.24 33.60 7.59
C SER A 491 -14.02 32.98 6.91
N VAL A 492 -14.08 31.71 6.48
CA VAL A 492 -12.94 31.04 5.85
C VAL A 492 -12.44 31.80 4.62
N VAL A 493 -11.13 31.95 4.50
CA VAL A 493 -10.51 32.50 3.29
C VAL A 493 -10.64 31.48 2.16
N LEU A 494 -11.34 31.87 1.10
CA LEU A 494 -11.62 31.02 -0.06
C LEU A 494 -10.49 31.08 -1.09
N ASN A 495 -10.38 30.01 -1.88
CA ASN A 495 -9.48 29.89 -3.03
C ASN A 495 -8.00 30.14 -2.72
N THR A 496 -7.62 30.04 -1.44
CA THR A 496 -6.27 30.27 -0.93
C THR A 496 -5.80 28.98 -0.25
N PRO A 497 -4.53 28.56 -0.44
CA PRO A 497 -3.99 27.43 0.31
C PRO A 497 -3.88 27.83 1.80
N LEU A 498 -4.49 27.03 2.66
CA LEU A 498 -4.52 27.19 4.12
C LEU A 498 -3.74 26.04 4.77
N ARG A 499 -3.14 26.31 5.94
CA ARG A 499 -2.37 25.32 6.68
C ARG A 499 -3.27 24.55 7.64
N MET A 500 -3.26 23.23 7.55
CA MET A 500 -3.80 22.33 8.56
C MET A 500 -2.65 21.75 9.38
N ARG A 501 -2.76 21.75 10.69
CA ARG A 501 -1.78 21.15 11.62
C ARG A 501 -2.42 19.99 12.36
N VAL A 502 -1.78 18.83 12.31
CA VAL A 502 -2.17 17.62 13.06
C VAL A 502 -1.09 17.37 14.11
N LEU A 503 -1.47 17.34 15.38
CA LEU A 503 -0.59 17.04 16.50
C LEU A 503 -1.10 15.77 17.17
N VAL A 504 -0.21 14.80 17.34
CA VAL A 504 -0.44 13.61 18.16
C VAL A 504 0.66 13.55 19.21
N ASP A 505 0.27 13.40 20.47
CA ASP A 505 1.19 13.32 21.61
C ASP A 505 0.67 12.30 22.63
N ASP A 506 1.50 11.92 23.59
CA ASP A 506 1.13 11.06 24.72
C ASP A 506 1.50 11.76 26.03
N GLU A 507 0.75 11.51 27.10
CA GLU A 507 0.92 12.09 28.45
C GLU A 507 1.02 13.64 28.50
N ASN A 508 0.64 14.35 27.44
CA ASN A 508 0.75 15.81 27.33
C ASN A 508 -0.59 16.51 27.61
N THR A 509 -0.79 16.89 28.87
CA THR A 509 -2.02 17.57 29.30
C THR A 509 -2.23 18.98 28.72
N ASN A 510 -1.23 19.58 28.06
CA ASN A 510 -1.28 20.95 27.53
C ASN A 510 -0.81 21.04 26.06
N MET A 511 -1.43 20.27 25.18
CA MET A 511 -1.19 20.34 23.74
C MET A 511 -1.65 21.68 23.16
N THR A 512 -0.71 22.48 22.68
CA THR A 512 -0.96 23.73 21.95
C THR A 512 -0.32 23.65 20.57
N PRO A 513 -0.77 24.42 19.56
CA PRO A 513 -0.24 24.35 18.19
C PRO A 513 1.27 24.58 18.08
N CYS A 514 1.84 25.32 19.03
CA CYS A 514 3.25 25.70 19.12
C CYS A 514 3.99 25.01 20.28
N GLY A 515 3.29 24.18 21.05
CA GLY A 515 3.76 23.72 22.35
C GLY A 515 4.95 22.78 22.24
N GLN A 516 5.69 22.66 23.34
CA GLN A 516 6.67 21.60 23.49
C GLN A 516 5.94 20.24 23.49
N LEU A 517 6.44 19.29 22.71
CA LEU A 517 5.92 17.93 22.67
C LEU A 517 6.52 17.11 23.81
N MET A 518 5.77 16.14 24.31
CA MET A 518 6.27 15.23 25.33
C MET A 518 6.88 13.99 24.70
N TYR A 519 6.13 13.28 23.86
CA TYR A 519 6.56 12.06 23.15
C TYR A 519 6.32 12.12 21.64
N GLY A 520 5.43 13.00 21.19
CA GLY A 520 4.78 12.88 19.89
C GLY A 520 5.39 13.63 18.71
N GLN A 521 4.55 13.87 17.71
CA GLN A 521 4.89 14.46 16.43
C GLN A 521 3.80 15.43 15.95
N VAL A 522 4.22 16.46 15.22
CA VAL A 522 3.36 17.37 14.47
C VAL A 522 3.56 17.18 12.97
N GLU A 523 2.47 17.18 12.22
CA GLU A 523 2.47 17.16 10.75
C GLU A 523 1.60 18.31 10.20
N ASP A 524 2.13 19.08 9.25
CA ASP A 524 1.40 20.15 8.57
C ASP A 524 1.00 19.75 7.13
N TYR A 525 -0.20 20.15 6.69
CA TYR A 525 -0.82 19.80 5.41
C TYR A 525 -1.49 21.01 4.74
N THR A 526 -1.71 20.94 3.43
CA THR A 526 -2.36 22.03 2.68
C THR A 526 -3.83 21.72 2.40
N VAL A 527 -4.73 22.61 2.84
CA VAL A 527 -6.17 22.55 2.55
C VAL A 527 -6.59 23.81 1.82
N LYS A 528 -7.46 23.70 0.81
CA LYS A 528 -8.04 24.86 0.13
C LYS A 528 -9.56 24.74 0.12
N PHE A 529 -10.25 25.76 0.59
CA PHE A 529 -11.71 25.82 0.52
C PHE A 529 -12.17 26.57 -0.72
N VAL A 530 -13.10 25.99 -1.45
CA VAL A 530 -13.71 26.59 -2.64
C VAL A 530 -15.22 26.63 -2.50
N THR A 531 -15.84 27.68 -3.00
CA THR A 531 -17.29 27.65 -3.24
C THR A 531 -17.51 26.78 -4.46
N ASN A 532 -18.09 25.60 -4.27
CA ASN A 532 -18.72 24.92 -5.39
C ASN A 532 -19.73 25.92 -5.99
N LEU A 533 -19.58 26.25 -7.27
CA LEU A 533 -20.67 26.82 -8.05
C LEU A 533 -21.74 25.73 -8.16
N GLY A 534 -22.53 25.57 -7.10
CA GLY A 534 -23.69 24.72 -7.14
C GLY A 534 -24.59 25.26 -8.24
N THR A 535 -24.84 24.47 -9.27
CA THR A 535 -26.12 24.58 -9.93
C THR A 535 -27.11 24.18 -8.86
N SER A 536 -27.71 25.15 -8.17
CA SER A 536 -28.94 24.88 -7.43
C SER A 536 -29.87 24.21 -8.44
N GLU A 537 -30.02 22.89 -8.36
CA GLU A 537 -31.28 22.31 -8.80
C GLU A 537 -32.30 23.00 -7.93
N VAL A 538 -33.00 23.94 -8.54
CA VAL A 538 -34.07 24.70 -7.91
C VAL A 538 -34.96 23.67 -7.25
N LYS A 539 -34.87 23.55 -5.92
CA LYS A 539 -35.87 22.85 -5.09
C LYS A 539 -37.21 23.22 -5.69
N ALA A 540 -37.93 22.21 -6.20
CA ALA A 540 -39.25 22.30 -6.80
C ALA A 540 -39.86 23.69 -6.64
N ASP A 541 -39.47 24.60 -7.54
CA ASP A 541 -40.15 25.87 -7.62
C ASP A 541 -41.59 25.45 -7.95
N ASN A 542 -42.55 25.90 -7.13
CA ASN A 542 -43.97 25.95 -7.51
C ASN A 542 -44.21 26.89 -8.71
N GLY A 543 -43.16 27.13 -9.50
CA GLY A 543 -43.04 28.05 -10.58
C GLY A 543 -43.67 27.51 -11.84
N ASP A 544 -44.18 28.45 -12.60
CA ASP A 544 -45.05 28.29 -13.75
C ASP A 544 -44.39 27.61 -14.96
N LEU A 545 -43.15 27.13 -14.85
CA LEU A 545 -42.39 26.49 -15.92
C LEU A 545 -41.48 25.34 -15.41
N THR A 546 -41.72 24.10 -15.86
CA THR A 546 -41.01 22.87 -15.45
C THR A 546 -40.63 22.00 -16.64
N ILE A 547 -39.46 21.35 -16.62
CA ILE A 547 -38.97 20.48 -17.71
C ILE A 547 -38.89 19.04 -17.19
N TYR A 548 -39.47 18.09 -17.91
CA TYR A 548 -39.55 16.68 -17.51
C TYR A 548 -39.77 15.74 -18.71
N PRO A 549 -39.50 14.43 -18.59
CA PRO A 549 -38.71 13.83 -17.51
C PRO A 549 -37.27 14.36 -17.55
N ASN A 550 -36.59 14.33 -16.42
CA ASN A 550 -35.15 14.60 -16.36
C ASN A 550 -34.59 13.78 -15.20
N PRO A 551 -33.85 12.69 -15.45
CA PRO A 551 -33.28 12.26 -16.74
C PRO A 551 -34.31 11.72 -17.77
N VAL A 552 -33.96 11.76 -19.06
CA VAL A 552 -34.72 11.23 -20.22
C VAL A 552 -33.95 10.05 -20.81
N ALA A 553 -34.61 8.96 -21.23
CA ALA A 553 -33.92 7.89 -21.94
C ALA A 553 -33.64 8.31 -23.40
N THR A 554 -32.54 7.84 -23.98
CA THR A 554 -32.24 8.09 -25.40
C THR A 554 -33.41 7.65 -26.29
N GLY A 555 -33.96 8.56 -27.10
CA GLY A 555 -35.14 8.32 -27.95
C GLY A 555 -36.47 8.79 -27.37
N ASP A 556 -36.55 9.04 -26.05
CA ASP A 556 -37.76 9.50 -25.38
C ASP A 556 -38.02 11.00 -25.58
N LYS A 557 -39.29 11.39 -25.41
CA LYS A 557 -39.76 12.76 -25.59
C LYS A 557 -39.48 13.61 -24.35
N ILE A 558 -39.09 14.87 -24.58
CA ILE A 558 -38.92 15.90 -23.55
C ILE A 558 -40.17 16.78 -23.52
N PHE A 559 -40.66 17.10 -22.32
CA PHE A 559 -41.82 17.95 -22.09
C PHE A 559 -41.51 19.17 -21.23
N ILE A 560 -42.25 20.24 -21.48
CA ILE A 560 -42.23 21.48 -20.73
C ILE A 560 -43.66 21.73 -20.24
N LYS A 561 -43.87 21.82 -18.93
CA LYS A 561 -45.13 22.30 -18.36
C LYS A 561 -45.02 23.80 -18.14
N ALA A 562 -45.92 24.58 -18.73
CA ALA A 562 -45.97 26.03 -18.63
C ALA A 562 -47.41 26.53 -18.37
N LYS A 563 -47.63 27.40 -17.35
CA LYS A 563 -48.97 28.00 -17.13
C LYS A 563 -49.36 29.03 -18.20
N ASN A 564 -48.37 29.70 -18.81
CA ASN A 564 -48.54 30.67 -19.91
C ASN A 564 -47.64 30.25 -21.09
N GLY A 565 -48.19 29.49 -22.04
CA GLY A 565 -47.44 28.91 -23.15
C GLY A 565 -47.40 29.71 -24.46
N LYS A 566 -47.88 30.96 -24.47
CA LYS A 566 -47.83 31.78 -25.69
C LYS A 566 -46.37 32.08 -26.06
N ASN A 567 -45.94 31.67 -27.25
CA ASN A 567 -44.61 31.92 -27.83
C ASN A 567 -43.43 31.36 -27.02
N LEU A 568 -43.52 30.12 -26.57
CA LEU A 568 -42.38 29.43 -25.94
C LEU A 568 -41.21 29.26 -26.93
N LYS A 569 -40.04 29.76 -26.53
CA LYS A 569 -38.76 29.58 -27.21
C LYS A 569 -37.89 28.63 -26.40
N VAL A 570 -37.30 27.64 -27.06
CA VAL A 570 -36.39 26.66 -26.44
C VAL A 570 -35.04 26.73 -27.13
N SER A 571 -33.97 26.75 -26.34
CA SER A 571 -32.59 26.57 -26.80
C SER A 571 -31.92 25.48 -25.98
N ILE A 572 -31.09 24.68 -26.64
CA ILE A 572 -30.36 23.56 -26.05
C ILE A 572 -28.89 23.77 -26.39
N SER A 573 -28.02 23.73 -25.38
CA SER A 573 -26.57 23.91 -25.50
C SER A 573 -25.82 22.77 -24.81
N ASP A 574 -24.59 22.52 -25.23
CA ASP A 574 -23.70 21.60 -24.50
C ASP A 574 -23.13 22.25 -23.24
N MET A 575 -22.39 21.49 -22.43
CA MET A 575 -21.81 21.99 -21.19
C MET A 575 -20.72 23.06 -21.39
N SER A 576 -20.24 23.28 -22.62
CA SER A 576 -19.34 24.39 -22.96
C SER A 576 -20.07 25.68 -23.34
N GLY A 577 -21.41 25.66 -23.37
CA GLY A 577 -22.27 26.79 -23.75
C GLY A 577 -22.48 26.91 -25.26
N ARG A 578 -21.98 25.97 -26.07
CA ARG A 578 -22.22 25.95 -27.52
C ARG A 578 -23.65 25.53 -27.80
N LEU A 579 -24.38 26.34 -28.56
CA LEU A 579 -25.76 26.04 -28.98
C LEU A 579 -25.78 24.78 -29.86
N ILE A 580 -26.54 23.77 -29.43
CA ILE A 580 -26.76 22.51 -30.13
C ILE A 580 -28.02 22.60 -30.99
N SER A 581 -29.12 23.14 -30.45
CA SER A 581 -30.38 23.28 -31.19
C SER A 581 -31.28 24.35 -30.58
N ALA A 582 -32.23 24.87 -31.36
CA ALA A 582 -33.30 25.75 -30.92
C ALA A 582 -34.66 25.24 -31.42
N PRO A 583 -35.18 24.14 -30.84
CA PRO A 583 -36.32 23.42 -31.39
C PRO A 583 -37.65 24.16 -31.17
N SER A 584 -38.61 23.87 -32.05
CA SER A 584 -40.01 24.23 -31.83
C SER A 584 -40.63 23.36 -30.73
N VAL A 585 -41.73 23.85 -30.17
CA VAL A 585 -42.54 23.10 -29.22
C VAL A 585 -43.96 22.94 -29.73
N THR A 586 -44.55 21.78 -29.49
CA THR A 586 -45.94 21.45 -29.85
C THR A 586 -46.77 21.28 -28.58
N GLU A 587 -47.92 21.94 -28.47
CA GLU A 587 -48.82 21.80 -27.31
C GLU A 587 -49.58 20.47 -27.37
N GLU A 588 -49.50 19.68 -26.29
CA GLU A 588 -50.22 18.41 -26.14
C GLU A 588 -51.47 18.53 -25.23
N GLY A 589 -51.72 19.72 -24.65
CA GLY A 589 -52.87 20.04 -23.81
C GLY A 589 -52.51 20.31 -22.35
N ASN A 590 -53.41 20.98 -21.60
CA ASN A 590 -53.24 21.34 -20.18
C ASN A 590 -51.91 22.08 -19.85
N GLY A 591 -51.43 22.93 -20.77
CA GLY A 591 -50.18 23.67 -20.59
C GLY A 591 -48.91 22.80 -20.68
N VAL A 592 -48.99 21.63 -21.32
CA VAL A 592 -47.85 20.76 -21.59
C VAL A 592 -47.41 20.90 -23.04
N PHE A 593 -46.12 21.12 -23.23
CA PHE A 593 -45.48 21.35 -24.53
C PHE A 593 -44.41 20.29 -24.76
N LYS A 594 -44.51 19.55 -25.87
CA LYS A 594 -43.48 18.60 -26.31
C LYS A 594 -42.37 19.35 -27.04
N VAL A 595 -41.12 19.09 -26.69
CA VAL A 595 -39.96 19.61 -27.42
C VAL A 595 -39.70 18.71 -28.63
N ASP A 596 -39.73 19.28 -29.83
CA ASP A 596 -39.52 18.53 -31.08
C ASP A 596 -38.02 18.37 -31.39
N GLN A 597 -37.29 17.72 -30.48
CA GLN A 597 -35.86 17.42 -30.64
C GLN A 597 -35.52 16.05 -30.03
N GLN A 598 -34.82 15.24 -30.80
CA GLN A 598 -34.14 14.04 -30.30
C GLN A 598 -32.68 14.39 -29.98
N LEU A 599 -32.21 13.94 -28.82
CA LEU A 599 -30.84 14.17 -28.35
C LEU A 599 -30.15 12.83 -28.13
N GLU A 600 -28.85 12.79 -28.40
CA GLU A 600 -28.01 11.65 -28.05
C GLU A 600 -27.71 11.63 -26.55
N LYS A 601 -27.18 10.51 -26.06
CA LYS A 601 -26.76 10.36 -24.67
C LYS A 601 -25.74 11.44 -24.30
N GLY A 602 -26.04 12.20 -23.26
CA GLY A 602 -25.21 13.33 -22.87
C GLY A 602 -25.85 14.24 -21.82
N VAL A 603 -25.10 15.26 -21.41
CA VAL A 603 -25.55 16.30 -20.50
C VAL A 603 -25.64 17.61 -21.29
N TYR A 604 -26.81 18.23 -21.23
CA TYR A 604 -27.12 19.47 -21.94
C TYR A 604 -27.65 20.53 -20.98
N MET A 605 -27.58 21.79 -21.41
CA MET A 605 -28.30 22.91 -20.82
C MET A 605 -29.47 23.29 -21.71
N ILE A 606 -30.69 23.14 -21.21
CA ILE A 606 -31.91 23.58 -21.89
C ILE A 606 -32.39 24.89 -21.26
N GLN A 607 -32.68 25.88 -22.10
CA GLN A 607 -33.24 27.16 -21.70
C GLN A 607 -34.59 27.34 -22.39
N VAL A 608 -35.59 27.76 -21.63
CA VAL A 608 -36.96 27.95 -22.08
C VAL A 608 -37.40 29.37 -21.71
N SER A 609 -38.03 30.09 -22.64
CA SER A 609 -38.58 31.43 -22.39
C SER A 609 -39.96 31.61 -23.00
N ASN A 610 -40.87 32.29 -22.30
CA ASN A 610 -42.20 32.68 -22.78
C ASN A 610 -42.27 34.17 -23.21
N GLY A 611 -41.11 34.84 -23.32
CA GLY A 611 -41.00 36.26 -23.64
C GLY A 611 -41.11 37.22 -22.45
N LYS A 612 -41.53 36.76 -21.26
CA LYS A 612 -41.48 37.52 -19.99
C LYS A 612 -40.53 36.88 -18.99
N ASP A 613 -40.60 35.56 -18.87
CA ASP A 613 -39.79 34.73 -17.99
C ASP A 613 -38.86 33.84 -18.82
N SER A 614 -37.69 33.50 -18.27
CA SER A 614 -36.78 32.51 -18.82
C SER A 614 -36.26 31.59 -17.72
N LYS A 615 -36.20 30.28 -17.99
CA LYS A 615 -35.66 29.28 -17.09
C LYS A 615 -34.63 28.42 -17.80
N SER A 616 -33.50 28.21 -17.15
CA SER A 616 -32.46 27.29 -17.62
C SER A 616 -32.39 26.09 -16.68
N SER A 617 -32.25 24.89 -17.24
CA SER A 617 -32.12 23.64 -16.50
C SER A 617 -31.08 22.74 -17.15
N LYS A 618 -30.40 21.95 -16.32
CA LYS A 618 -29.65 20.80 -16.80
C LYS A 618 -30.63 19.76 -17.36
N LEU A 619 -30.30 19.12 -18.47
CA LEU A 619 -31.05 18.03 -19.09
C LEU A 619 -30.11 16.85 -19.31
N ILE A 620 -30.46 15.69 -18.75
CA ILE A 620 -29.66 14.47 -18.82
C ILE A 620 -30.35 13.48 -19.74
N ILE A 621 -29.68 13.09 -20.83
CA ILE A 621 -30.11 12.02 -21.74
C ILE A 621 -29.29 10.78 -21.42
N LYS A 622 -29.95 9.68 -21.02
CA LYS A 622 -29.32 8.45 -20.53
C LYS A 622 -29.23 7.35 -21.58
#